data_AF-A0A7W0X9M8-F1
#
_entry.id   AF-A0A7W0X9M8-F1
#
_cell.length_a   1.000
_cell.length_b   1.000
_cell.length_c   1.000
_cell.angle_alpha   90.00
_cell.angle_beta   90.00
_cell.angle_gamma   90.00
#
_symmetry.space_group_name_H-M   'P 1'
#
loop_
_entity.id
_entity.type
_entity.pdbx_description
1 polymer ?
#
loop_
_entity_poly.entity_id
_entity_poly.type
_entity_poly.pdbx_seq_one_letter_code
_entity_poly.pdbx_strand_id
1 'polypeptide(L)'
;MKGIVFNLLEQLVSRDYGEDTWDDLLDEAGLDGAYTSLGSYDDADLFRLVGAASESLDVPPDDLVRWFGRNALPLFADSYPRFFAS
;
A
#
# COMPACT_ATOMS: atom_id res chain seq x y z
N MET A 1 -6.51 -3.59 9.54
CA MET A 1 -6.68 -2.90 8.24
C MET A 1 -7.37 -3.76 7.17
N LYS A 2 -8.09 -3.16 6.19
CA LYS A 2 -8.78 -3.92 5.11
C LYS A 2 -7.81 -4.31 3.98
N GLY A 3 -7.99 -5.50 3.41
CA GLY A 3 -7.13 -6.03 2.35
C GLY A 3 -7.05 -5.18 1.09
N ILE A 4 -8.15 -4.51 0.71
CA ILE A 4 -8.15 -3.54 -0.40
C ILE A 4 -7.10 -2.44 -0.23
N VAL A 5 -6.76 -2.04 1.01
CA VAL A 5 -5.73 -1.04 1.29
C VAL A 5 -4.35 -1.56 0.88
N PHE A 6 -4.05 -2.84 1.15
CA PHE A 6 -2.80 -3.48 0.73
C PHE A 6 -2.72 -3.64 -0.79
N ASN A 7 -3.83 -4.05 -1.45
CA ASN A 7 -3.84 -4.16 -2.91
C ASN A 7 -3.60 -2.80 -3.60
N LEU A 8 -4.12 -1.71 -3.02
CA LEU A 8 -3.83 -0.36 -3.52
C LEU A 8 -2.37 0.05 -3.28
N LEU A 9 -1.81 -0.31 -2.13
CA LEU A 9 -0.40 -0.02 -1.82
C LEU A 9 0.52 -0.76 -2.79
N GLU A 10 0.31 -2.06 -2.97
CA GLU A 10 0.98 -2.90 -3.96
C GLU A 10 0.94 -2.27 -5.35
N GLN A 11 -0.27 -1.94 -5.84
CA GLN A 11 -0.42 -1.32 -7.16
C GLN A 11 0.36 0.00 -7.28
N LEU A 12 0.39 0.82 -6.23
CA LEU A 12 1.11 2.09 -6.24
C LEU A 12 2.62 1.92 -6.19
N VAL A 13 3.11 1.00 -5.35
CA VAL A 13 4.52 0.67 -5.24
C VAL A 13 5.03 0.13 -6.57
N SER A 14 4.34 -0.88 -7.13
CA SER A 14 4.72 -1.48 -8.41
C SER A 14 4.71 -0.46 -9.55
N ARG A 15 3.75 0.48 -9.55
CA ARG A 15 3.64 1.52 -10.57
C ARG A 15 4.76 2.57 -10.48
N ASP A 16 5.06 3.06 -9.28
CA ASP A 16 5.95 4.22 -9.09
C ASP A 16 7.41 3.83 -8.84
N TYR A 17 7.67 2.65 -8.29
CA TYR A 17 9.01 2.18 -7.91
C TYR A 17 9.46 0.90 -8.64
N GLY A 18 8.54 0.19 -9.30
CA GLY A 18 8.82 -1.00 -10.11
C GLY A 18 8.23 -2.27 -9.50
N GLU A 19 7.95 -3.28 -10.34
CA GLU A 19 7.25 -4.50 -9.92
C GLU A 19 7.99 -5.23 -8.78
N ASP A 20 9.32 -5.31 -8.85
CA ASP A 20 10.16 -6.01 -7.85
C ASP A 20 10.12 -5.33 -6.47
N THR A 21 9.86 -4.02 -6.40
CA THR A 21 9.90 -3.27 -5.13
C THR A 21 8.86 -3.76 -4.14
N TRP A 22 7.70 -4.23 -4.61
CA TRP A 22 6.68 -4.75 -3.71
C TRP A 22 7.15 -6.01 -2.98
N ASP A 23 7.80 -6.92 -3.71
CA ASP A 23 8.33 -8.16 -3.16
C ASP A 23 9.47 -7.87 -2.17
N ASP A 24 10.38 -6.95 -2.51
CA ASP A 24 11.46 -6.52 -1.61
C ASP A 24 10.91 -5.97 -0.28
N LEU A 25 9.84 -5.16 -0.34
CA LEU A 25 9.21 -4.61 0.86
C LEU A 25 8.55 -5.69 1.72
N LEU A 26 7.95 -6.71 1.11
CA LEU A 26 7.37 -7.84 1.83
C LEU A 26 8.44 -8.64 2.55
N ASP A 27 9.56 -8.91 1.88
CA ASP A 27 10.71 -9.62 2.45
C ASP A 27 11.32 -8.83 3.62
N GLU A 28 11.57 -7.52 3.45
CA GLU A 28 12.09 -6.64 4.49
C GLU A 28 11.12 -6.51 5.68
N ALA A 29 9.82 -6.42 5.41
CA ALA A 29 8.79 -6.36 6.44
C ALA A 29 8.57 -7.71 7.15
N GLY A 30 9.01 -8.82 6.54
CA GLY A 30 8.77 -10.19 7.00
C GLY A 30 7.30 -10.58 6.90
N LEU A 31 6.67 -10.34 5.74
CA LEU A 31 5.25 -10.55 5.47
C LEU A 31 5.06 -11.42 4.21
N ASP A 32 4.04 -12.29 4.22
CA ASP A 32 3.78 -13.21 3.10
C ASP A 32 3.06 -12.58 1.89
N GLY A 33 2.54 -11.35 2.02
CA GLY A 33 1.91 -10.62 0.91
C GLY A 33 0.51 -11.09 0.46
N ALA A 34 -0.04 -12.13 1.08
CA ALA A 34 -1.32 -12.74 0.66
C ALA A 34 -2.56 -11.95 1.12
N TYR A 35 -2.84 -10.81 0.47
CA TYR A 35 -3.95 -9.91 0.82
C TYR A 35 -5.14 -10.02 -0.14
N THR A 36 -6.26 -10.56 0.35
CA THR A 36 -7.55 -10.57 -0.34
C THR A 36 -8.33 -9.29 -0.06
N SER A 37 -8.98 -8.70 -1.07
CA SER A 37 -9.56 -7.36 -0.95
C SER A 37 -10.62 -7.20 0.16
N LEU A 38 -11.43 -8.23 0.43
CA LEU A 38 -12.44 -8.24 1.50
C LEU A 38 -11.89 -8.65 2.87
N GLY A 39 -10.67 -9.18 2.90
CA GLY A 39 -9.98 -9.62 4.11
C GLY A 39 -9.75 -8.49 5.11
N SER A 40 -9.47 -8.88 6.35
CA SER A 40 -9.08 -7.97 7.42
C SER A 40 -7.81 -8.50 8.06
N TYR A 41 -6.80 -7.65 8.13
CA TYR A 41 -5.43 -7.95 8.53
C TYR A 41 -5.02 -7.02 9.67
N ASP A 42 -3.89 -7.25 10.33
CA ASP A 42 -3.41 -6.33 11.36
C ASP A 42 -3.03 -4.98 10.73
N ASP A 43 -3.22 -3.90 11.47
CA ASP A 43 -2.81 -2.56 11.05
C ASP A 43 -1.28 -2.46 11.05
N ALA A 44 -0.65 -3.22 11.97
CA ALA A 44 0.79 -3.30 12.11
C ALA A 44 1.48 -3.72 10.80
N ASP A 45 0.85 -4.58 9.99
CA ASP A 45 1.42 -5.03 8.71
C ASP A 45 1.60 -3.86 7.73
N LEU A 46 0.63 -2.95 7.65
CA LEU A 46 0.78 -1.75 6.81
C LEU A 46 1.93 -0.88 7.33
N PHE A 47 2.02 -0.67 8.65
CA PHE A 47 3.09 0.15 9.22
C PHE A 47 4.47 -0.48 9.05
N ARG A 48 4.57 -1.82 9.02
CA ARG A 48 5.83 -2.52 8.71
C ARG A 48 6.25 -2.31 7.26
N LEU A 49 5.31 -2.37 6.32
CA LEU A 49 5.57 -2.05 4.91
C LEU A 49 6.01 -0.58 4.72
N VAL A 50 5.35 0.35 5.40
CA VAL A 50 5.74 1.77 5.39
C VAL A 50 7.14 1.95 6.00
N GLY A 51 7.47 1.21 7.06
CA GLY A 51 8.79 1.21 7.68
C GLY A 51 9.87 0.71 6.72
N ALA A 52 9.66 -0.45 6.11
CA ALA A 52 10.55 -1.01 5.08
C ALA A 52 10.75 -0.03 3.92
N ALA A 53 9.67 0.57 3.41
CA ALA A 53 9.74 1.55 2.33
C ALA A 53 10.49 2.82 2.73
N SER A 54 10.37 3.23 4.00
CA SER A 54 11.10 4.38 4.53
C SER A 54 12.60 4.13 4.54
N GLU A 55 13.02 2.95 4.98
CA GLU A 55 14.42 2.54 5.02
C GLU A 55 15.02 2.34 3.61
N SER A 56 14.30 1.68 2.71
CA SER A 56 14.80 1.37 1.36
C SER A 56 14.81 2.59 0.42
N LEU A 57 13.84 3.50 0.56
CA LEU A 57 13.71 4.68 -0.31
C LEU A 57 14.33 5.96 0.27
N ASP A 58 14.79 5.93 1.53
CA ASP A 58 15.29 7.09 2.29
C ASP A 58 14.26 8.24 2.36
N VAL A 59 12.98 7.89 2.57
CA VAL A 59 11.85 8.83 2.66
C VAL A 59 11.21 8.73 4.05
N PRO A 60 10.89 9.85 4.73
CA PRO A 60 10.21 9.79 6.03
C PRO A 60 8.87 9.01 5.96
N PRO A 61 8.54 8.18 6.98
CA PRO A 61 7.31 7.39 7.00
C PRO A 61 6.04 8.22 6.81
N ASP A 62 5.99 9.41 7.43
CA ASP A 62 4.85 10.33 7.33
C ASP A 62 4.59 10.79 5.89
N ASP A 63 5.66 10.97 5.12
CA ASP A 63 5.57 11.40 3.73
C ASP A 63 5.14 10.26 2.82
N LEU A 64 5.58 9.02 3.12
CA LEU A 64 5.09 7.82 2.44
C LEU A 64 3.61 7.57 2.70
N VAL A 65 3.13 7.74 3.93
CA VAL A 65 1.69 7.61 4.24
C VAL A 65 0.87 8.67 3.53
N ARG A 66 1.35 9.93 3.47
CA ARG A 66 0.70 10.99 2.69
C ARG A 66 0.68 10.69 1.20
N TRP A 67 1.82 10.23 0.65
CA TRP A 67 1.94 9.81 -0.74
C TRP A 67 0.95 8.69 -1.04
N PHE A 68 0.89 7.66 -0.20
CA PHE A 68 -0.03 6.54 -0.36
C PHE A 68 -1.49 7.03 -0.38
N GLY A 69 -1.92 7.77 0.64
CA GLY A 69 -3.30 8.24 0.73
C GLY A 69 -3.71 9.11 -0.47
N ARG A 70 -2.82 10.00 -0.93
CA ARG A 70 -3.10 10.87 -2.09
C ARG A 70 -3.22 10.08 -3.39
N ASN A 71 -2.39 9.07 -3.58
CA ASN A 71 -2.36 8.28 -4.82
C ASN A 71 -3.36 7.12 -4.81
N ALA A 72 -3.78 6.63 -3.64
CA ALA A 72 -4.75 5.56 -3.51
C ALA A 72 -6.19 6.03 -3.78
N LEU A 73 -6.50 7.31 -3.49
CA LEU A 73 -7.85 7.85 -3.67
C LEU A 73 -8.36 7.77 -5.13
N PRO A 74 -7.60 8.17 -6.16
CA PRO A 74 -8.02 7.98 -7.56
C PRO A 74 -8.31 6.52 -7.90
N LEU A 75 -7.43 5.60 -7.50
CA LEU A 75 -7.60 4.17 -7.74
C LEU A 75 -8.85 3.61 -7.06
N PHE A 76 -9.15 4.11 -5.86
CA PHE A 76 -10.35 3.74 -5.12
C PHE A 76 -11.61 4.30 -5.78
N ALA A 77 -11.56 5.52 -6.32
CA ALA A 77 -12.65 6.13 -7.07
C ALA A 77 -12.94 5.38 -8.38
N ASP A 78 -11.90 4.94 -9.10
CA ASP A 78 -12.03 4.15 -10.31
C ASP A 78 -12.61 2.76 -10.02
N SER A 79 -12.18 2.13 -8.91
CA SER A 79 -12.66 0.80 -8.50
C SER A 79 -14.09 0.84 -7.94
N TYR A 80 -14.48 1.93 -7.29
CA TYR A 80 -15.78 2.08 -6.64
C TYR A 80 -16.45 3.43 -6.95
N PRO A 81 -16.77 3.72 -8.23
CA PRO A 81 -17.26 5.03 -8.66
C PRO A 81 -18.56 5.43 -7.97
N ARG A 82 -19.37 4.46 -7.55
CA ARG A 82 -20.63 4.70 -6.81
C ARG A 82 -20.43 5.43 -5.46
N PHE A 83 -19.26 5.35 -4.84
CA PHE A 83 -18.98 6.07 -3.59
C PHE A 83 -18.48 7.50 -3.81
N PHE A 84 -18.16 7.87 -5.05
CA PHE A 84 -17.60 9.18 -5.43
C PHE A 84 -18.51 9.99 -6.36
N ALA A 85 -19.55 9.35 -6.91
CA ALA A 85 -20.60 10.04 -7.64
C ALA A 85 -21.50 10.82 -6.67
N SER A 86 -21.47 12.15 -6.78
CA SER A 86 -22.40 13.09 -6.12
C SER A 86 -23.57 13.45 -7.02
#